data_AF-A0A383F352-F1
#
_entry.id   AF-A0A383F352-F1
#
_cell.length_a   1.000
_cell.length_b   1.000
_cell.length_c   1.000
_cell.angle_alpha   90.00
_cell.angle_beta   90.00
_cell.angle_gamma   90.00
#
_symmetry.space_group_name_H-M   'P 1'
#
loop_
_entity.id
_entity.type
_entity.pdbx_description
1 polymer ?
#
loop_
_entity_poly.entity_id
_entity_poly.type
_entity_poly.pdbx_seq_one_letter_code
_entity_poly.pdbx_strand_id
1 'polypeptide(L)' 'MADNFERVKEYVLDLGFSIDEEIPEEEIVIINDEDRGIHRLVIDCEEDLVVLEQLILKFEGDVQAAVYRRL' A
#
# COMPACT_ATOMS: atom_id res chain seq x y z
N MET A 1 12.92 10.50 9.31
CA MET A 1 11.93 9.45 9.62
C MET A 1 10.59 10.11 9.91
N ALA A 2 10.29 10.60 11.12
CA ALA A 2 9.01 11.27 11.42
C ALA A 2 8.55 12.36 10.42
N ASP A 3 9.46 13.20 9.93
CA ASP A 3 9.13 14.25 8.94
C ASP A 3 8.80 13.68 7.54
N ASN A 4 9.42 12.57 7.15
CA ASN A 4 9.12 11.91 5.87
C ASN A 4 7.77 11.20 5.92
N PHE A 5 7.47 10.49 7.02
CA PHE A 5 6.20 9.82 7.23
C PHE A 5 5.03 10.82 7.16
N GLU A 6 5.12 11.94 7.89
CA GLU A 6 4.08 12.96 7.85
C GLU A 6 3.96 13.61 6.46
N ARG A 7 5.08 13.84 5.78
CA ARG A 7 5.06 14.37 4.41
C ARG A 7 4.40 13.40 3.41
N VAL A 8 4.58 12.09 3.58
CA VAL A 8 3.88 11.09 2.76
C VAL A 8 2.38 11.13 3.03
N LYS A 9 1.96 11.26 4.30
CA LYS A 9 0.54 11.44 4.66
C LYS A 9 -0.06 12.70 4.02
N GLU A 10 0.65 13.82 4.06
CA GLU A 10 0.23 15.05 3.39
C GLU A 10 0.01 14.80 1.89
N TYR A 11 0.92 14.10 1.21
CA TYR A 11 0.73 13.75 -0.21
C TYR A 11 -0.48 12.84 -0.45
N VAL A 12 -0.74 11.87 0.43
CA VAL A 12 -1.93 11.01 0.33
C VAL A 12 -3.21 11.86 0.36
N LEU A 13 -3.29 12.80 1.31
CA LEU A 13 -4.44 13.70 1.45
C LEU A 13 -4.55 14.69 0.27
N ASP A 14 -3.43 15.27 -0.18
CA ASP A 14 -3.39 16.20 -1.32
C ASP A 14 -3.79 15.53 -2.64
N LEU A 15 -3.51 14.23 -2.80
CA LEU A 15 -3.96 13.42 -3.93
C LEU A 15 -5.45 13.03 -3.85
N GLY A 16 -6.13 13.48 -2.79
CA GLY A 16 -7.57 13.29 -2.58
C GLY A 16 -7.94 11.92 -2.02
N PHE A 17 -6.99 11.17 -1.47
CA PHE A 17 -7.28 9.91 -0.79
C PHE A 17 -7.60 10.15 0.69
N SER A 18 -8.37 9.24 1.28
CA SER A 18 -8.52 9.13 2.73
C SER A 18 -7.54 8.10 3.29
N ILE A 19 -7.07 8.35 4.50
CA ILE A 19 -6.32 7.37 5.28
C ILE A 19 -7.32 6.55 6.09
N ASP A 20 -7.35 5.24 5.85
CA ASP A 20 -8.27 4.31 6.50
C ASP A 20 -7.69 3.79 7.83
N GLU A 21 -6.37 3.57 7.86
CA GLU A 21 -5.65 3.05 9.02
C GLU A 21 -4.23 3.63 9.07
N GLU A 22 -3.73 3.91 10.27
CA GLU A 22 -2.36 4.35 10.54
C GLU A 22 -1.72 3.43 11.58
N ILE A 23 -0.48 3.04 11.34
CA ILE A 23 0.35 2.27 12.27
C ILE A 23 1.66 3.06 12.47
N PRO A 24 1.65 4.13 13.30
CA PRO A 24 2.77 5.06 13.39
C PRO A 24 4.07 4.44 13.90
N GLU A 25 3.99 3.41 14.73
CA GLU A 25 5.15 2.67 15.24
C GLU A 25 5.95 1.96 14.14
N GLU A 26 5.29 1.62 13.03
CA GLU A 26 5.90 1.00 11.85
C GLU A 26 5.93 1.97 10.66
N GLU A 27 5.60 3.26 10.85
CA GLU A 27 5.51 4.27 9.78
C GLU A 27 4.65 3.83 8.57
N ILE A 28 3.57 3.09 8.83
CA ILE A 28 2.62 2.58 7.81
C ILE A 28 1.32 3.38 7.80
N VAL A 29 0.81 3.66 6.61
CA VAL A 29 -0.59 4.05 6.39
C VAL A 29 -1.27 3.13 5.38
N ILE A 30 -2.56 2.89 5.56
CA ILE A 30 -3.36 2.08 4.65
C ILE A 30 -4.48 2.95 4.08
N ILE A 31 -4.64 2.89 2.77
CA ILE A 31 -5.69 3.61 2.04
C ILE A 31 -6.58 2.65 1.26
N ASN A 32 -7.84 3.03 1.08
CA ASN A 32 -8.79 2.30 0.26
C ASN A 32 -9.58 3.26 -0.62
N ASP A 33 -9.71 2.94 -1.91
CA ASP A 33 -10.52 3.70 -2.88
C ASP A 33 -10.96 2.76 -4.00
N GLU A 34 -12.08 2.07 -3.79
CA GLU A 34 -12.63 1.09 -4.74
C GLU A 34 -12.98 1.71 -6.09
N ASP A 35 -13.46 2.96 -6.11
CA ASP A 35 -13.83 3.66 -7.34
C ASP A 35 -12.60 3.92 -8.23
N ARG A 36 -11.42 4.03 -7.62
CA ARG A 36 -10.12 4.13 -8.31
C ARG A 36 -9.36 2.81 -8.39
N GLY A 37 -9.95 1.69 -7.95
CA GLY A 37 -9.37 0.35 -8.00
C GLY A 37 -8.27 0.07 -6.97
N ILE A 38 -8.20 0.86 -5.90
CA ILE A 38 -7.26 0.71 -4.79
C ILE A 38 -7.97 -0.04 -3.67
N HIS A 39 -7.47 -1.23 -3.35
CA HIS A 39 -8.04 -2.07 -2.29
C HIS A 39 -7.00 -2.34 -1.22
N ARG A 40 -7.13 -1.69 -0.06
CA ARG A 40 -6.18 -1.77 1.06
C ARG A 40 -4.71 -1.66 0.61
N LEU A 41 -4.37 -0.58 -0.08
CA LEU A 41 -2.97 -0.28 -0.40
C LEU A 41 -2.25 0.09 0.88
N VAL A 42 -1.20 -0.66 1.19
CA VAL A 42 -0.28 -0.39 2.28
C VAL A 42 0.82 0.52 1.73
N ILE A 43 1.01 1.65 2.40
CA ILE A 43 2.06 2.63 2.13
C ILE A 43 2.98 2.60 3.33
N ASP A 44 4.14 1.98 3.15
CA ASP A 44 5.15 1.77 4.18
C ASP A 44 6.31 2.74 3.94
N CYS A 45 6.57 3.60 4.93
CA CYS A 45 7.59 4.64 4.86
C CYS A 45 8.86 4.15 5.54
N GLU A 46 9.71 3.48 4.76
CA GLU A 46 11.05 3.07 5.18
C GLU A 46 12.05 4.24 5.09
N GLU A 47 13.25 4.09 5.68
CA GLU A 47 14.22 5.18 5.89
C GLU A 47 14.40 6.10 4.66
N ASP A 48 14.80 5.52 3.53
CA ASP A 48 15.08 6.20 2.26
C ASP A 48 14.18 5.72 1.10
N LEU A 49 13.16 4.91 1.40
CA LEU A 49 12.29 4.25 0.41
C LEU A 49 10.83 4.31 0.86
N VAL A 50 9.91 4.48 -0.10
CA VAL A 50 8.49 4.25 0.15
C VAL A 50 8.06 3.00 -0.59
N VAL A 51 7.50 2.03 0.14
CA VAL A 51 6.97 0.79 -0.44
C VAL A 51 5.46 0.92 -0.56
N LEU A 52 4.95 0.69 -1.78
CA LEU A 52 3.53 0.67 -2.07
C LEU A 52 3.16 -0.77 -2.41
N GLU A 53 2.39 -1.42 -1.56
CA GLU A 53 2.01 -2.82 -1.76
C GLU A 53 0.51 -3.07 -1.58
N GLN A 54 -0.04 -3.91 -2.46
CA GLN A 54 -1.43 -4.29 -2.43
C GLN A 54 -1.54 -5.79 -2.69
N LEU A 55 -2.32 -6.49 -1.86
CA LEU A 55 -2.66 -7.87 -2.13
C LEU A 55 -3.64 -7.95 -3.31
N ILE A 56 -3.15 -8.45 -4.45
CA ILE A 56 -3.98 -8.64 -5.65
C ILE A 56 -4.70 -10.00 -5.61
N LEU A 57 -3.98 -11.07 -5.28
CA LEU A 57 -4.51 -12.43 -5.32
C LEU A 57 -3.74 -13.36 -4.37
N LYS A 58 -4.46 -14.35 -3.82
CA LYS A 58 -3.87 -15.47 -3.10
C LYS A 58 -3.95 -16.71 -3.98
N PHE A 59 -2.87 -17.47 -4.04
CA PHE A 59 -2.88 -18.78 -4.68
C PHE A 59 -3.26 -19.86 -3.68
N GLU A 60 -4.08 -20.82 -4.11
CA GLU A 60 -4.44 -22.00 -3.33
C GLU A 60 -3.80 -23.25 -3.93
N GLY A 61 -3.28 -24.13 -3.08
CA GLY A 61 -2.69 -25.40 -3.50
C GLY A 61 -1.41 -25.25 -4.32
N ASP A 62 -1.15 -26.24 -5.18
CA ASP A 62 0.05 -26.31 -5.99
C ASP A 62 -0.13 -25.51 -7.29
N VAL A 63 0.62 -24.40 -7.44
CA VAL A 63 0.44 -23.46 -8.55
C VAL A 63 1.33 -23.86 -9.71
N GLN A 64 0.70 -24.14 -10.85
CA GLN A 64 1.47 -24.42 -12.06
C GLN A 64 2.22 -23.18 -12.52
N ALA A 65 3.49 -23.35 -12.92
CA ALA A 65 4.35 -22.27 -13.42
C ALA A 65 3.72 -21.44 -14.56
N ALA A 66 2.78 -22.04 -15.31
CA ALA A 66 2.03 -21.39 -16.38
C ALA A 66 1.18 -20.20 -15.92
N VAL A 67 0.73 -20.20 -14.66
CA VAL A 67 -0.13 -19.17 -14.07
C VAL A 67 0.65 -17.85 -13.92
N TYR A 68 1.89 -17.93 -13.45
CA TYR A 68 2.76 -16.74 -13.29
C TYR A 68 3.12 -16.06 -14.61
N ARG A 69 2.99 -16.73 -15.76
CA ARG A 69 3.27 -16.12 -17.08
C ARG A 69 2.25 -15.07 -17.51
N ARG A 70 1.11 -14.99 -16.82
CA ARG A 70 0.01 -14.07 -17.13
C ARG A 70 -0.18 -12.99 -16.05
N LEU A 71 0.70 -12.99 -15.05
CA LEU A 71 0.90 -11.89 -14.11
C LEU A 71 1.92 -10.93 -14.72
#